data_AF-A0A9P5HWC9-F1
#
_entry.id   AF-A0A9P5HWC9-F1
#
_cell.length_a   1.000
_cell.length_b   1.000
_cell.length_c   1.000
_cell.angle_alpha   90.00
_cell.angle_beta   90.00
_cell.angle_gamma   90.00
#
_symmetry.space_group_name_H-M   'P 1'
#
loop_
_entity.id
_entity.type
_entity.pdbx_description
1 polymer ?
#
loop_
_entity_poly.entity_id
_entity_poly.type
_entity_poly.pdbx_seq_one_letter_code
_entity_poly.pdbx_strand_id
1 'polypeptide(L)'
;MSFQSEESHLANLSSTPFNSVPGPLEEFTPFSGLPLELRRKIWGFAALSHPRIFELVWCSFENDLHQLFKVSKEANRVPPIMEVNREARQEGMRIFEKRVFNNCDINIESPFKPEGEKPQCTWFNPDLDTIYFGENTCVRTVAYFLDLCWYTKLPKIAFAVNRHVQVSCDCDWYPENWNSEDWRPANDMLPCLQILHGKPRKDANSSMFPGSPSTTEVYIVIPSLVYKFAAGEMTNTATLRSSLHEDLCVGGPRPGSLWAMQMRRIRSGVYGCGTSRWTNGSGPDFKFASFGPSIKDGKGKRLRHHGYTICDKKFEKITMGTFLEDLKIRIGVDIRIGVWSHSENFPTCYNQVNEVGLFNETDEGIKECEAEIWAHCHNEKCK
;
A
#
# COMPACT_ATOMS: atom_id res chain seq x y z
N MET A 1 -55.08 -12.56 22.81
CA MET A 1 -53.67 -12.92 22.56
C MET A 1 -52.84 -12.20 23.60
N SER A 2 -52.41 -12.91 24.66
CA SER A 2 -51.61 -12.36 25.75
C SER A 2 -50.12 -12.49 25.45
N PHE A 3 -49.38 -11.41 25.64
CA PHE A 3 -47.93 -11.42 25.69
C PHE A 3 -47.49 -11.96 27.05
N GLN A 4 -46.82 -13.12 27.06
CA GLN A 4 -46.04 -13.59 28.21
C GLN A 4 -44.57 -13.21 27.98
N SER A 5 -43.97 -12.59 28.98
CA SER A 5 -42.57 -12.17 29.00
C SER A 5 -41.65 -13.36 29.28
N GLU A 6 -40.75 -13.66 28.35
CA GLU A 6 -39.64 -14.58 28.55
C GLU A 6 -38.45 -13.83 29.18
N GLU A 7 -38.53 -13.58 30.48
CA GLU A 7 -37.37 -13.27 31.32
C GLU A 7 -37.21 -14.37 32.37
N SER A 8 -36.15 -15.17 32.26
CA SER A 8 -35.39 -15.79 33.37
C SER A 8 -34.88 -17.21 33.04
N HIS A 9 -33.79 -17.33 32.27
CA HIS A 9 -33.01 -18.58 32.20
C HIS A 9 -31.48 -18.39 32.23
N LEU A 10 -30.97 -17.19 32.53
CA LEU A 10 -29.52 -16.89 32.57
C LEU A 10 -28.91 -16.79 33.97
N ALA A 11 -29.57 -17.30 35.01
CA ALA A 11 -29.04 -17.33 36.37
C ALA A 11 -28.65 -18.76 36.77
N ASN A 12 -27.59 -19.32 36.18
CA ASN A 12 -26.83 -20.46 36.74
C ASN A 12 -25.59 -20.80 35.88
N LEU A 13 -24.77 -19.80 35.53
CA LEU A 13 -23.40 -20.08 35.10
C LEU A 13 -22.54 -20.25 36.35
N SER A 14 -22.20 -21.50 36.63
CA SER A 14 -21.20 -21.93 37.60
C SER A 14 -19.95 -21.03 37.49
N SER A 15 -19.71 -20.23 38.51
CA SER A 15 -18.50 -19.44 38.69
C SER A 15 -17.32 -20.38 38.90
N THR A 16 -16.75 -20.90 37.81
CA THR A 16 -15.44 -21.56 37.86
C THR A 16 -14.43 -20.54 38.41
N PRO A 17 -13.65 -20.90 39.45
CA PRO A 17 -12.68 -20.00 40.04
C PRO A 17 -11.76 -19.47 38.95
N PHE A 18 -11.57 -18.15 38.91
CA PHE A 18 -10.56 -17.53 38.07
C PHE A 18 -9.23 -18.25 38.32
N ASN A 19 -8.73 -18.93 37.28
CA ASN A 19 -7.41 -19.55 37.29
C ASN A 19 -6.42 -18.53 37.85
N SER A 20 -5.78 -18.89 38.96
CA SER A 20 -4.73 -18.10 39.59
C SER A 20 -3.73 -17.67 38.52
N VAL A 21 -3.52 -16.36 38.38
CA VAL A 21 -2.49 -15.82 37.49
C VAL A 21 -1.17 -16.46 37.89
N PRO A 22 -0.49 -17.22 37.02
CA PRO A 22 0.79 -17.82 37.34
C PRO A 22 1.76 -16.73 37.79
N GLY A 23 2.51 -17.00 38.86
CA GLY A 23 3.61 -16.13 39.27
C GLY A 23 4.60 -15.92 38.11
N PRO A 24 5.43 -14.87 38.17
CA PRO A 24 6.44 -14.62 37.14
C PRO A 24 7.31 -15.87 36.97
N LEU A 25 7.56 -16.25 35.71
CA LEU A 25 8.42 -17.39 35.38
C LEU A 25 9.83 -17.14 35.94
N GLU A 26 10.32 -18.05 36.78
CA GLU A 26 11.65 -17.96 37.38
C GLU A 26 12.78 -18.32 36.40
N GLU A 27 12.45 -19.07 35.34
CA GLU A 27 13.41 -19.56 34.34
C GLU A 27 12.92 -19.25 32.92
N PHE A 28 13.84 -18.75 32.08
CA PHE A 28 13.58 -18.49 30.66
C PHE A 28 14.41 -19.44 29.79
N THR A 29 13.75 -20.31 29.02
CA THR A 29 14.44 -21.20 28.08
C THR A 29 14.99 -20.37 26.91
N PRO A 30 16.32 -20.34 26.67
CA PRO A 30 16.88 -19.62 25.55
C PRO A 30 16.39 -20.19 24.22
N PHE A 31 16.29 -19.35 23.18
CA PHE A 31 15.77 -19.75 21.87
C PHE A 31 16.42 -21.04 21.34
N SER A 32 17.74 -21.18 21.46
CA SER A 32 18.50 -22.36 21.02
C SER A 32 18.13 -23.65 21.77
N GLY A 33 17.62 -23.55 23.00
CA GLY A 33 17.13 -24.66 23.81
C GLY A 33 15.68 -25.05 23.53
N LEU A 34 14.95 -24.26 22.72
CA LEU A 34 13.58 -24.58 22.37
C LEU A 34 13.52 -25.79 21.41
N PRO A 35 12.47 -26.63 21.53
CA PRO A 35 12.16 -27.66 20.54
C PRO A 35 12.16 -27.09 19.12
N LEU A 36 12.68 -27.87 18.16
CA LEU A 36 12.81 -27.45 16.76
C LEU A 36 11.48 -26.93 16.17
N GLU A 37 10.36 -27.55 16.54
CA GLU A 37 9.04 -27.14 16.09
C GLU A 37 8.68 -25.73 16.55
N LEU A 38 8.98 -25.37 17.81
CA LEU A 38 8.73 -24.03 18.33
C LEU A 38 9.66 -23.00 17.68
N ARG A 39 10.94 -23.33 17.50
CA ARG A 39 11.88 -22.46 16.77
C ARG A 39 11.40 -22.17 15.34
N ARG A 40 10.97 -23.20 14.61
CA ARG A 40 10.40 -23.04 13.26
C ARG A 40 9.13 -22.19 13.26
N LYS A 41 8.23 -22.38 14.23
CA LYS A 41 7.03 -21.53 14.37
C LYS A 41 7.39 -20.06 14.63
N ILE A 42 8.39 -19.81 15.48
CA ILE A 42 8.89 -18.44 15.74
C ILE A 42 9.50 -17.85 14.46
N TRP A 43 10.29 -18.61 13.71
CA TRP A 43 10.84 -18.16 12.42
C TRP A 43 9.75 -17.91 11.37
N GLY A 44 8.76 -18.80 11.26
CA GLY A 44 7.60 -18.59 10.41
C GLY A 44 6.83 -17.31 10.77
N PHE A 45 6.62 -17.06 12.06
CA PHE A 45 6.01 -15.82 12.53
C PHE A 45 6.86 -14.60 12.17
N ALA A 46 8.18 -14.67 12.36
CA ALA A 46 9.10 -13.58 12.00
C ALA A 46 9.08 -13.28 10.50
N ALA A 47 9.03 -14.30 9.65
CA ALA A 47 8.92 -14.16 8.19
C ALA A 47 7.62 -13.47 7.74
N LEU A 48 6.52 -13.69 8.46
CA LEU A 48 5.21 -13.13 8.15
C LEU A 48 4.95 -11.77 8.78
N SER A 49 5.86 -11.26 9.62
CA SER A 49 5.62 -10.07 10.43
C SER A 49 5.92 -8.74 9.74
N HIS A 50 6.54 -8.74 8.56
CA HIS A 50 6.98 -7.53 7.87
C HIS A 50 6.52 -7.52 6.41
N PRO A 51 5.30 -7.03 6.11
CA PRO A 51 4.87 -6.82 4.73
C PRO A 51 5.76 -5.77 4.07
N ARG A 52 6.27 -6.07 2.88
CA ARG A 52 7.11 -5.15 2.10
C ARG A 52 6.36 -4.63 0.88
N ILE A 53 6.75 -3.44 0.46
CA ILE A 53 6.20 -2.79 -0.72
C ILE A 53 7.30 -2.73 -1.78
N PHE A 54 7.02 -3.34 -2.92
CA PHE A 54 7.89 -3.38 -4.09
C PHE A 54 7.45 -2.31 -5.08
N GLU A 55 8.04 -1.14 -4.97
CA GLU A 55 7.83 -0.07 -5.93
C GLU A 55 8.47 -0.42 -7.28
N LEU A 56 7.69 -0.30 -8.34
CA LEU A 56 8.19 -0.36 -9.71
C LEU A 56 8.56 1.05 -10.18
N VAL A 57 9.78 1.17 -10.70
CA VAL A 57 10.35 2.42 -11.21
C VAL A 57 10.82 2.23 -12.65
N TRP A 58 10.81 3.31 -13.41
CA TRP A 58 11.35 3.30 -14.78
C TRP A 58 12.88 3.20 -14.79
N CYS A 59 13.41 2.60 -15.84
CA CYS A 59 14.85 2.39 -15.99
C CYS A 59 15.59 3.49 -16.74
N SER A 60 14.93 4.26 -17.59
CA SER A 60 15.53 5.37 -18.33
C SER A 60 14.88 6.71 -17.94
N PHE A 61 15.69 7.75 -17.96
CA PHE A 61 15.22 9.15 -17.91
C PHE A 61 14.75 9.65 -19.29
N GLU A 62 15.03 8.89 -20.35
CA GLU A 62 14.50 9.16 -21.68
C GLU A 62 12.99 8.85 -21.67
N ASN A 63 12.20 9.90 -21.89
CA ASN A 63 10.75 9.97 -21.68
C ASN A 63 9.91 8.98 -22.52
N ASP A 64 10.54 8.20 -23.40
CA ASP A 64 9.82 7.43 -24.42
C ASP A 64 9.73 5.93 -24.12
N LEU A 65 10.44 5.44 -23.10
CA LEU A 65 10.51 4.01 -22.78
C LEU A 65 9.72 3.63 -21.51
N HIS A 66 8.43 3.97 -21.48
CA HIS A 66 7.46 3.50 -20.46
C HIS A 66 7.34 1.97 -20.35
N GLN A 67 7.99 1.25 -21.27
CA GLN A 67 8.05 -0.20 -21.32
C GLN A 67 9.07 -0.77 -20.33
N LEU A 68 10.12 -0.02 -19.98
CA LEU A 68 11.24 -0.52 -19.18
C LEU A 68 11.07 -0.16 -17.71
N PHE A 69 10.92 -1.17 -16.86
CA PHE A 69 10.76 -1.04 -15.43
C PHE A 69 11.62 -2.02 -14.64
N LYS A 70 11.92 -1.65 -13.40
CA LYS A 70 12.55 -2.50 -12.40
C LYS A 70 11.96 -2.23 -11.02
N VAL A 71 12.23 -3.13 -10.09
CA VAL A 71 12.00 -2.89 -8.66
C VAL A 71 12.98 -1.83 -8.15
N SER A 72 12.49 -0.91 -7.32
CA SER A 72 13.34 0.10 -6.68
C SER A 72 14.46 -0.54 -5.86
N LYS A 73 15.62 0.11 -5.81
CA LYS A 73 16.80 -0.41 -5.10
C LYS A 73 16.50 -0.68 -3.62
N GLU A 74 15.70 0.18 -3.00
CA GLU A 74 15.34 0.08 -1.58
C GLU A 74 14.44 -1.11 -1.29
N ALA A 75 13.53 -1.47 -2.20
CA ALA A 75 12.69 -2.66 -2.06
C ALA A 75 13.47 -3.96 -2.34
N ASN A 76 14.52 -3.91 -3.16
CA ASN A 76 15.31 -5.09 -3.54
C ASN A 76 16.35 -5.51 -2.48
N ARG A 77 15.90 -5.84 -1.28
CA ARG A 77 16.75 -6.32 -0.17
C ARG A 77 16.45 -7.76 0.20
N VAL A 78 17.46 -8.42 0.75
CA VAL A 78 17.31 -9.75 1.36
C VAL A 78 16.40 -9.61 2.59
N PRO A 79 15.37 -10.46 2.75
CA PRO A 79 14.51 -10.44 3.93
C PRO A 79 15.34 -10.62 5.21
N PRO A 80 15.09 -9.83 6.28
CA PRO A 80 15.91 -9.89 7.50
C PRO A 80 16.06 -11.29 8.11
N ILE A 81 15.01 -12.12 8.04
CA ILE A 81 15.05 -13.51 8.50
C ILE A 81 16.18 -14.33 7.84
N MET A 82 16.53 -14.03 6.60
CA MET A 82 17.56 -14.76 5.85
C MET A 82 18.99 -14.33 6.22
N GLU A 83 19.12 -13.28 7.03
CA GLU A 83 20.41 -12.73 7.45
C GLU A 83 20.78 -13.09 8.89
N VAL A 84 19.83 -13.62 9.68
CA VAL A 84 20.04 -13.89 11.12
C VAL A 84 21.00 -15.06 11.36
N ASN A 85 20.68 -16.25 10.85
CA ASN A 85 21.51 -17.45 10.99
C ASN A 85 21.11 -18.51 9.93
N ARG A 86 21.81 -19.65 9.92
CA ARG A 86 21.57 -20.74 8.95
C ARG A 86 20.15 -21.32 9.03
N GLU A 87 19.62 -21.52 10.24
CA GLU A 87 18.28 -22.08 10.43
C GLU A 87 17.20 -21.09 9.95
N ALA A 88 17.30 -19.84 10.36
CA ALA A 88 16.39 -18.77 9.95
C ALA A 88 16.41 -18.58 8.42
N ARG A 89 17.60 -18.63 7.79
CA ARG A 89 17.73 -18.61 6.33
C ARG A 89 17.04 -19.78 5.65
N GLN A 90 17.20 -21.00 6.18
CA GLN A 90 16.53 -22.18 5.62
C GLN A 90 15.01 -22.02 5.68
N GLU A 91 14.48 -21.53 6.80
CA GLU A 91 13.04 -21.29 6.93
C GLU A 91 12.57 -20.15 6.02
N GLY A 92 13.32 -19.06 5.94
CA GLY A 92 13.04 -17.96 5.01
C GLY A 92 13.00 -18.41 3.55
N MET A 93 13.90 -19.31 3.13
CA MET A 93 13.89 -19.86 1.77
C MET A 93 12.65 -20.72 1.44
N ARG A 94 11.87 -21.14 2.44
CA ARG A 94 10.60 -21.87 2.23
C ARG A 94 9.43 -20.93 2.00
N ILE A 95 9.53 -19.69 2.46
CA ILE A 95 8.46 -18.68 2.45
C ILE A 95 8.68 -17.66 1.32
N PHE A 96 9.92 -17.26 1.08
CA PHE A 96 10.29 -16.29 0.06
C PHE A 96 10.74 -16.99 -1.22
N GLU A 97 10.22 -16.53 -2.35
CA GLU A 97 10.58 -16.98 -3.68
C GLU A 97 11.54 -15.99 -4.34
N LYS A 98 12.53 -16.48 -5.10
CA LYS A 98 13.30 -15.59 -6.00
C LYS A 98 12.46 -15.30 -7.25
N ARG A 99 12.20 -14.02 -7.52
CA ARG A 99 11.46 -13.56 -8.69
C ARG A 99 12.23 -12.46 -9.42
N VAL A 100 11.94 -12.31 -10.70
CA VAL A 100 12.49 -11.26 -11.56
C VAL A 100 11.34 -10.32 -11.91
N PHE A 101 11.42 -9.08 -11.43
CA PHE A 101 10.44 -8.02 -11.66
C PHE A 101 11.11 -6.84 -12.37
N ASN A 102 11.85 -7.15 -13.43
CA ASN A 102 12.47 -6.16 -14.30
C ASN A 102 12.40 -6.65 -15.74
N ASN A 103 12.45 -5.70 -16.67
CA ASN A 103 12.64 -5.97 -18.08
C ASN A 103 13.67 -5.04 -18.74
N CYS A 104 14.51 -4.38 -17.94
CA CYS A 104 15.49 -3.40 -18.40
C CYS A 104 16.74 -4.03 -19.02
N ASP A 105 17.03 -5.29 -18.65
CA ASP A 105 18.15 -6.06 -19.18
C ASP A 105 17.70 -7.01 -20.31
N ILE A 106 16.43 -6.92 -20.71
CA ILE A 106 15.86 -7.72 -21.78
C ILE A 106 16.10 -6.96 -23.07
N ASN A 107 17.02 -7.45 -23.91
CA ASN A 107 17.12 -6.97 -25.28
C ASN A 107 15.74 -7.16 -25.95
N ILE A 108 15.04 -6.07 -26.25
CA ILE A 108 13.66 -6.09 -26.77
C ILE A 108 13.60 -6.87 -28.10
N GLU A 109 14.70 -6.87 -28.87
CA GLU A 109 14.82 -7.62 -30.12
C GLU A 109 15.12 -9.12 -29.89
N SER A 110 15.59 -9.50 -28.70
CA SER A 110 15.88 -10.89 -28.34
C SER A 110 15.66 -11.13 -26.85
N PRO A 111 14.40 -11.30 -26.39
CA PRO A 111 14.06 -11.31 -24.97
C PRO A 111 14.60 -12.50 -24.16
N PHE A 112 15.39 -13.38 -24.79
CA PHE A 112 15.96 -14.58 -24.20
C PHE A 112 17.49 -14.70 -24.37
N LYS A 113 18.17 -13.65 -24.84
CA LYS A 113 19.65 -13.60 -24.83
C LYS A 113 20.12 -12.57 -23.80
N PRO A 114 20.39 -12.97 -22.55
CA PRO A 114 21.09 -12.11 -21.62
C PRO A 114 22.54 -11.98 -22.08
N GLU A 115 22.92 -10.82 -22.63
CA GLU A 115 24.34 -10.49 -22.73
C GLU A 115 24.84 -10.08 -21.35
N GLY A 116 25.62 -10.96 -20.72
CA GLY A 116 26.57 -10.65 -19.65
C GLY A 116 26.00 -10.52 -18.23
N GLU A 117 24.90 -9.81 -18.01
CA GLU A 117 24.40 -9.52 -16.66
C GLU A 117 23.21 -10.40 -16.28
N LYS A 118 23.29 -11.05 -15.10
CA LYS A 118 22.18 -11.86 -14.59
C LYS A 118 21.03 -10.92 -14.21
N PRO A 119 19.79 -11.20 -14.62
CA PRO A 119 18.65 -10.35 -14.29
C PRO A 119 18.54 -10.18 -12.78
N GLN A 120 18.29 -8.94 -12.35
CA GLN A 120 18.18 -8.62 -10.93
C GLN A 120 17.05 -9.45 -10.29
N CYS A 121 17.44 -10.41 -9.46
CA CYS A 121 16.51 -11.26 -8.72
C CYS A 121 16.17 -10.64 -7.37
N THR A 122 14.91 -10.76 -6.97
CA THR A 122 14.36 -10.24 -5.73
C THR A 122 13.70 -11.37 -4.94
N TRP A 123 13.88 -11.39 -3.63
CA TRP A 123 13.13 -12.28 -2.75
C TRP A 123 11.75 -11.70 -2.51
N PHE A 124 10.69 -12.43 -2.84
CA PHE A 124 9.30 -12.00 -2.76
C PHE A 124 8.47 -13.02 -1.97
N ASN A 125 7.65 -12.55 -1.03
CA ASN A 125 6.68 -13.35 -0.32
C ASN A 125 5.32 -13.19 -1.00
N PRO A 126 4.84 -14.22 -1.73
CA PRO A 126 3.63 -14.14 -2.53
C PRO A 126 2.33 -14.12 -1.74
N ASP A 127 2.38 -14.16 -0.41
CA ASP A 127 1.21 -14.04 0.46
C ASP A 127 1.16 -12.70 1.20
N LEU A 128 2.32 -12.03 1.33
CA LEU A 128 2.44 -10.86 2.21
C LEU A 128 2.81 -9.58 1.46
N ASP A 129 3.72 -9.66 0.50
CA ASP A 129 4.31 -8.50 -0.16
C ASP A 129 3.36 -7.85 -1.18
N THR A 130 3.54 -6.55 -1.40
CA THR A 130 2.69 -5.74 -2.28
C THR A 130 3.50 -5.18 -3.44
N ILE A 131 3.01 -5.32 -4.68
CA ILE A 131 3.55 -4.59 -5.83
C ILE A 131 2.95 -3.19 -5.84
N TYR A 132 3.77 -2.15 -5.91
CA TYR A 132 3.33 -0.77 -5.95
C TYR A 132 3.72 -0.08 -7.26
N PHE A 133 2.70 0.41 -7.96
CA PHE A 133 2.82 1.26 -9.12
C PHE A 133 2.79 2.73 -8.67
N GLY A 134 3.98 3.32 -8.56
CA GLY A 134 4.20 4.67 -8.05
C GLY A 134 3.67 5.79 -8.94
N GLU A 135 3.85 7.04 -8.47
CA GLU A 135 3.28 8.25 -9.12
C GLU A 135 3.70 8.41 -10.58
N ASN A 136 4.90 7.95 -10.95
CA ASN A 136 5.42 8.03 -12.31
C ASN A 136 5.09 6.79 -13.15
N THR A 137 4.18 5.90 -12.70
CA THR A 137 3.83 4.71 -13.48
C THR A 137 2.72 5.04 -14.48
N CYS A 138 2.96 4.83 -15.77
CA CYS A 138 1.88 4.85 -16.75
C CYS A 138 1.14 3.50 -16.77
N VAL A 139 -0.14 3.49 -17.15
CA VAL A 139 -0.92 2.26 -17.37
C VAL A 139 -0.20 1.25 -18.28
N ARG A 140 0.71 1.73 -19.15
CA ARG A 140 1.59 0.91 -20.01
C ARG A 140 2.50 -0.01 -19.25
N THR A 141 3.17 0.56 -18.28
CA THR A 141 4.09 -0.16 -17.41
C THR A 141 3.31 -1.23 -16.63
N VAL A 142 2.11 -0.90 -16.13
CA VAL A 142 1.23 -1.88 -15.45
C VAL A 142 0.91 -3.05 -16.40
N ALA A 143 0.57 -2.72 -17.64
CA ALA A 143 0.23 -3.68 -18.67
C ALA A 143 1.38 -4.66 -18.93
N TYR A 144 2.55 -4.15 -19.30
CA TYR A 144 3.73 -4.97 -19.55
C TYR A 144 4.15 -5.77 -18.33
N PHE A 145 4.04 -5.20 -17.12
CA PHE A 145 4.33 -5.91 -15.89
C PHE A 145 3.41 -7.13 -15.71
N LEU A 146 2.10 -6.97 -15.93
CA LEU A 146 1.15 -8.07 -15.81
C LEU A 146 1.30 -9.12 -16.91
N ASP A 147 1.68 -8.70 -18.12
CA ASP A 147 2.03 -9.64 -19.19
C ASP A 147 3.27 -10.45 -18.83
N LEU A 148 4.33 -9.79 -18.33
CA LEU A 148 5.56 -10.45 -17.89
C LEU A 148 5.31 -11.42 -16.73
N CYS A 149 4.45 -11.02 -15.79
CA CYS A 149 4.22 -11.72 -14.53
C CYS A 149 2.92 -12.54 -14.52
N TRP A 150 2.38 -12.91 -15.67
CA TRP A 150 1.02 -13.48 -15.77
C TRP A 150 0.78 -14.78 -15.00
N TYR A 151 1.82 -15.60 -14.85
CA TYR A 151 1.82 -16.85 -14.10
C TYR A 151 2.14 -16.65 -12.61
N THR A 152 2.46 -15.41 -12.22
CA THR A 152 2.95 -15.07 -10.90
C THR A 152 1.78 -14.77 -9.95
N LYS A 153 1.80 -15.35 -8.75
CA LYS A 153 0.82 -15.03 -7.71
C LYS A 153 1.12 -13.63 -7.13
N LEU A 154 0.18 -12.69 -7.28
CA LEU A 154 0.27 -11.29 -6.88
C LEU A 154 -0.98 -10.90 -6.09
N PRO A 155 -1.12 -11.31 -4.82
CA PRO A 155 -2.36 -11.10 -4.06
C PRO A 155 -2.62 -9.63 -3.74
N LYS A 156 -1.58 -8.80 -3.65
CA LYS A 156 -1.64 -7.41 -3.21
C LYS A 156 -0.99 -6.51 -4.25
N ILE A 157 -1.78 -5.58 -4.77
CA ILE A 157 -1.33 -4.56 -5.71
C ILE A 157 -1.72 -3.19 -5.18
N ALA A 158 -0.85 -2.20 -5.34
CA ALA A 158 -1.09 -0.83 -4.93
C ALA A 158 -0.86 0.12 -6.12
N PHE A 159 -1.72 1.13 -6.25
CA PHE A 159 -1.62 2.17 -7.26
C PHE A 159 -1.56 3.54 -6.60
N ALA A 160 -0.62 4.38 -7.00
CA ALA A 160 -0.70 5.80 -6.69
C ALA A 160 -1.97 6.41 -7.31
N VAL A 161 -2.57 7.38 -6.64
CA VAL A 161 -3.79 8.08 -7.13
C VAL A 161 -3.56 8.93 -8.40
N ASN A 162 -2.33 9.00 -8.91
CA ASN A 162 -1.92 9.92 -9.97
C ASN A 162 -2.67 9.74 -11.30
N ARG A 163 -2.78 10.84 -12.04
CA ARG A 163 -3.42 10.97 -13.36
C ARG A 163 -2.83 10.03 -14.40
N HIS A 164 -1.52 9.77 -14.41
CA HIS A 164 -0.87 8.91 -15.42
C HIS A 164 -1.28 7.44 -15.36
N VAL A 165 -1.75 6.98 -14.19
CA VAL A 165 -2.32 5.64 -14.06
C VAL A 165 -3.74 5.65 -14.63
N GLN A 166 -4.50 6.72 -14.41
CA GLN A 166 -5.92 6.89 -14.81
C GLN A 166 -6.15 7.32 -16.26
N VAL A 167 -5.21 8.04 -16.84
CA VAL A 167 -5.29 8.62 -18.18
C VAL A 167 -4.17 8.05 -19.02
N SER A 168 -4.43 7.81 -20.31
CA SER A 168 -3.38 7.53 -21.27
C SER A 168 -2.33 8.64 -21.16
N CYS A 169 -1.14 8.28 -20.70
CA CYS A 169 0.00 9.19 -20.80
C CYS A 169 0.20 9.57 -22.28
N ASP A 170 0.67 10.79 -22.57
CA ASP A 170 0.92 11.28 -23.93
C ASP A 170 2.06 10.52 -24.66
N CYS A 171 2.56 9.41 -24.10
CA CYS A 171 3.34 8.49 -24.91
C CYS A 171 2.39 7.99 -26.01
N ASP A 172 2.76 8.15 -27.27
CA ASP A 172 1.97 7.79 -28.46
C ASP A 172 1.59 6.30 -28.49
N TRP A 173 0.67 5.91 -27.60
CA TRP A 173 0.07 4.59 -27.51
C TRP A 173 -1.10 4.53 -28.46
N TYR A 174 -0.79 4.80 -29.72
CA TYR A 174 -1.55 4.25 -30.82
C TYR A 174 -0.51 3.49 -31.64
N PRO A 175 -0.20 2.22 -31.29
CA PRO A 175 0.55 1.38 -32.19
C PRO A 175 -0.21 1.44 -33.51
N GLU A 176 0.46 1.84 -34.58
CA GLU A 176 -0.15 1.97 -35.92
C GLU A 176 -0.79 0.64 -36.40
N ASN A 177 -0.47 -0.47 -35.72
CA ASN A 177 -0.99 -1.82 -35.96
C ASN A 177 -2.07 -2.28 -34.94
N TRP A 178 -2.46 -1.45 -33.98
CA TRP A 178 -3.53 -1.76 -33.05
C TRP A 178 -4.82 -1.17 -33.60
N ASN A 179 -5.65 -2.02 -34.22
CA ASN A 179 -6.96 -1.60 -34.72
C ASN A 179 -7.68 -0.86 -33.60
N SER A 180 -7.85 0.45 -33.79
CA SER A 180 -8.42 1.41 -32.84
C SER A 180 -9.84 1.09 -32.40
N GLU A 181 -10.45 0.01 -32.88
CA GLU A 181 -11.83 -0.36 -32.56
C GLU A 181 -11.96 -1.10 -31.22
N ASP A 182 -10.98 -1.93 -30.84
CA ASP A 182 -10.99 -2.63 -29.53
C ASP A 182 -10.61 -1.73 -28.36
N TRP A 183 -9.90 -0.64 -28.68
CA TRP A 183 -9.26 0.29 -27.76
C TRP A 183 -9.58 1.74 -28.14
N ARG A 184 -10.75 1.97 -28.74
CA ARG A 184 -11.24 3.34 -28.89
C ARG A 184 -11.58 3.80 -27.47
N PRO A 185 -10.90 4.82 -26.92
CA PRO A 185 -11.44 5.57 -25.80
C PRO A 185 -12.65 6.34 -26.34
N ALA A 186 -13.72 5.62 -26.66
CA ALA A 186 -15.01 6.22 -26.94
C ALA A 186 -15.52 6.74 -25.60
N ASN A 187 -15.00 7.92 -25.21
CA ASN A 187 -15.43 8.77 -24.12
C ASN A 187 -15.29 8.28 -22.66
N ASP A 188 -14.79 7.08 -22.38
CA ASP A 188 -14.60 6.61 -21.00
C ASP A 188 -13.13 6.26 -20.73
N MET A 189 -12.54 6.95 -19.74
CA MET A 189 -11.25 6.59 -19.14
C MET A 189 -11.19 5.09 -18.93
N LEU A 190 -10.24 4.42 -19.60
CA LEU A 190 -9.99 3.02 -19.36
C LEU A 190 -9.56 2.87 -17.89
N PRO A 191 -10.34 2.19 -17.02
CA PRO A 191 -9.98 2.07 -15.63
C PRO A 191 -8.66 1.30 -15.54
N CYS A 192 -7.64 1.86 -14.90
CA CYS A 192 -6.39 1.15 -14.61
C CYS A 192 -6.69 -0.20 -13.95
N LEU A 193 -7.77 -0.26 -13.16
CA LEU A 193 -8.22 -1.48 -12.51
C LEU A 193 -8.79 -2.54 -13.48
N GLN A 194 -9.29 -2.17 -14.67
CA GLN A 194 -9.75 -3.11 -15.69
C GLN A 194 -8.59 -3.98 -16.20
N ILE A 195 -7.38 -3.45 -16.21
CA ILE A 195 -6.19 -4.20 -16.62
C ILE A 195 -5.94 -5.41 -15.74
N LEU A 196 -6.33 -5.34 -14.47
CA LEU A 196 -6.14 -6.42 -13.52
C LEU A 196 -7.11 -7.59 -13.80
N HIS A 197 -8.28 -7.31 -14.39
CA HIS A 197 -9.21 -8.36 -14.80
C HIS A 197 -8.65 -9.18 -15.97
N GLY A 198 -7.94 -8.51 -16.89
CA GLY A 198 -7.45 -9.08 -18.14
C GLY A 198 -8.57 -9.46 -19.12
N LYS A 199 -8.19 -9.92 -20.32
CA LYS A 199 -9.11 -10.43 -21.34
C LYS A 199 -8.64 -11.80 -21.84
N PRO A 200 -9.54 -12.76 -22.13
CA PRO A 200 -9.12 -14.01 -22.74
C PRO A 200 -8.43 -13.76 -24.08
N ARG A 201 -7.30 -14.43 -24.33
CA ARG A 201 -6.49 -14.25 -25.55
C ARG A 201 -7.28 -14.53 -26.84
N LYS A 202 -8.25 -15.45 -26.79
CA LYS A 202 -9.12 -15.81 -27.92
C LYS A 202 -10.12 -14.71 -28.31
N ASP A 203 -10.45 -13.81 -27.38
CA ASP A 203 -11.45 -12.76 -27.56
C ASP A 203 -10.76 -11.39 -27.76
N ALA A 204 -9.42 -11.37 -27.77
CA ALA A 204 -8.61 -10.17 -27.90
C ALA A 204 -7.99 -10.09 -29.31
N ASN A 205 -8.15 -8.96 -30.00
CA ASN A 205 -7.55 -8.75 -31.32
C ASN A 205 -6.03 -8.49 -31.27
N SER A 206 -5.46 -8.37 -30.06
CA SER A 206 -4.03 -8.21 -29.80
C SER A 206 -3.63 -9.04 -28.58
N SER A 207 -2.34 -9.08 -28.24
CA SER A 207 -1.77 -9.66 -27.01
C SER A 207 -2.26 -8.93 -25.75
N MET A 208 -3.57 -8.93 -25.50
CA MET A 208 -4.13 -8.28 -24.32
C MET A 208 -3.71 -9.01 -23.06
N PHE A 209 -3.45 -8.17 -22.06
CA PHE A 209 -2.88 -8.52 -20.78
C PHE A 209 -3.69 -9.63 -20.10
N PRO A 210 -3.03 -10.68 -19.60
CA PRO A 210 -3.68 -11.79 -18.93
C PRO A 210 -4.37 -11.40 -17.62
N GLY A 211 -4.16 -10.16 -17.15
CA GLY A 211 -4.62 -9.65 -15.88
C GLY A 211 -3.79 -10.20 -14.73
N SER A 212 -4.33 -10.10 -13.52
CA SER A 212 -3.74 -10.65 -12.32
C SER A 212 -4.80 -11.41 -11.53
N PRO A 213 -5.26 -12.59 -12.01
CA PRO A 213 -6.41 -13.29 -11.45
C PRO A 213 -6.24 -13.69 -9.98
N SER A 214 -5.00 -13.73 -9.50
CA SER A 214 -4.63 -14.01 -8.11
C SER A 214 -4.73 -12.82 -7.15
N THR A 215 -5.01 -11.61 -7.65
CA THR A 215 -5.13 -10.41 -6.82
C THR A 215 -6.37 -10.48 -5.95
N THR A 216 -6.17 -10.40 -4.64
CA THR A 216 -7.24 -10.40 -3.64
C THR A 216 -7.41 -9.04 -2.97
N GLU A 217 -6.38 -8.19 -3.00
CA GLU A 217 -6.41 -6.86 -2.41
C GLU A 217 -5.77 -5.83 -3.35
N VAL A 218 -6.45 -4.71 -3.54
CA VAL A 218 -5.98 -3.57 -4.31
C VAL A 218 -6.02 -2.32 -3.44
N TYR A 219 -4.88 -1.65 -3.31
CA TYR A 219 -4.73 -0.43 -2.54
C TYR A 219 -4.65 0.77 -3.49
N ILE A 220 -5.47 1.78 -3.24
CA ILE A 220 -5.39 3.08 -3.90
C ILE A 220 -4.67 4.02 -2.94
N VAL A 221 -3.41 4.30 -3.24
CA VAL A 221 -2.49 5.03 -2.38
C VAL A 221 -2.65 6.53 -2.60
N ILE A 222 -3.34 7.17 -1.66
CA ILE A 222 -3.47 8.61 -1.55
C ILE A 222 -2.18 9.14 -0.90
N PRO A 223 -1.52 10.15 -1.50
CA PRO A 223 -0.32 10.75 -0.95
C PRO A 223 -0.52 11.20 0.51
N SER A 224 0.44 10.85 1.37
CA SER A 224 0.59 11.40 2.71
C SER A 224 1.52 12.60 2.63
N LEU A 225 1.17 13.75 3.21
CA LEU A 225 2.06 14.92 3.23
C LEU A 225 3.16 14.76 4.26
N VAL A 226 2.92 13.94 5.27
CA VAL A 226 3.89 13.62 6.33
C VAL A 226 4.87 12.52 5.89
N TYR A 227 4.47 11.72 4.90
CA TYR A 227 5.20 10.51 4.51
C TYR A 227 5.14 10.34 2.98
N LYS A 228 5.84 11.24 2.29
CA LYS A 228 5.98 11.27 0.83
C LYS A 228 7.37 10.79 0.43
N PHE A 229 7.43 10.06 -0.68
CA PHE A 229 8.66 9.60 -1.29
C PHE A 229 8.68 10.04 -2.74
N ALA A 230 9.83 10.46 -3.25
CA ALA A 230 10.02 10.51 -4.69
C ALA A 230 10.07 9.07 -5.24
N ALA A 231 9.84 8.93 -6.55
CA ALA A 231 9.85 7.62 -7.20
C ALA A 231 11.21 6.92 -6.99
N GLY A 232 11.17 5.71 -6.43
CA GLY A 232 12.36 4.91 -6.13
C GLY A 232 13.08 5.24 -4.83
N GLU A 233 12.66 6.29 -4.13
CA GLU A 233 13.20 6.70 -2.82
C GLU A 233 12.38 6.14 -1.65
N MET A 234 11.34 5.34 -1.93
CA MET A 234 10.51 4.73 -0.90
C MET A 234 11.35 3.79 -0.02
N THR A 235 11.42 4.12 1.27
CA THR A 235 12.18 3.32 2.23
C THR A 235 11.59 1.93 2.42
N ASN A 236 12.44 0.94 2.71
CA ASN A 236 12.01 -0.43 3.00
C ASN A 236 11.22 -0.60 4.30
N THR A 237 11.14 0.45 5.11
CA THR A 237 10.31 0.52 6.32
C THR A 237 8.96 1.15 6.06
N ALA A 238 8.67 1.63 4.84
CA ALA A 238 7.37 2.15 4.49
C ALA A 238 6.31 1.04 4.53
N THR A 239 5.15 1.34 5.10
CA THR A 239 3.99 0.46 5.14
C THR A 239 2.75 1.18 4.62
N LEU A 240 1.72 0.42 4.27
CA LEU A 240 0.40 0.94 3.94
C LEU A 240 -0.45 0.98 5.22
N ARG A 241 -1.15 2.10 5.40
CA ARG A 241 -2.19 2.29 6.41
C ARG A 241 -3.47 2.76 5.73
N SER A 242 -4.61 2.67 6.42
CA SER A 242 -5.84 3.34 5.98
C SER A 242 -5.56 4.81 5.71
N SER A 243 -6.07 5.31 4.59
CA SER A 243 -5.91 6.73 4.27
C SER A 243 -6.73 7.59 5.22
N LEU A 244 -6.20 8.77 5.55
CA LEU A 244 -6.94 9.82 6.25
C LEU A 244 -7.73 10.70 5.29
N HIS A 245 -7.46 10.54 4.00
CA HIS A 245 -7.76 11.50 2.95
C HIS A 245 -8.81 10.98 1.97
N GLU A 246 -9.61 9.98 2.38
CA GLU A 246 -10.65 9.37 1.52
C GLU A 246 -11.61 10.44 0.95
N ASP A 247 -11.79 11.55 1.68
CA ASP A 247 -12.70 12.65 1.35
C ASP A 247 -12.04 13.92 0.77
N LEU A 248 -10.73 13.94 0.49
CA LEU A 248 -10.08 15.15 -0.01
C LEU A 248 -10.54 15.51 -1.44
N CYS A 249 -11.51 16.42 -1.53
CA CYS A 249 -11.59 17.58 -2.45
C CYS A 249 -12.80 18.45 -2.07
N VAL A 250 -12.56 19.70 -1.66
CA VAL A 250 -13.58 20.76 -1.61
C VAL A 250 -13.63 21.40 -3.01
N GLY A 251 -14.59 20.99 -3.85
CA GLY A 251 -14.95 21.73 -5.07
C GLY A 251 -14.63 21.11 -6.44
N GLY A 252 -14.19 19.85 -6.53
CA GLY A 252 -13.96 19.14 -7.81
C GLY A 252 -14.34 17.65 -7.78
N PRO A 253 -14.38 16.93 -8.92
CA PRO A 253 -14.58 15.48 -8.94
C PRO A 253 -13.45 14.83 -8.14
N ARG A 254 -13.80 14.27 -6.98
CA ARG A 254 -12.83 13.73 -6.01
C ARG A 254 -12.01 12.64 -6.71
N PRO A 255 -10.67 12.66 -6.73
CA PRO A 255 -9.89 11.54 -7.23
C PRO A 255 -10.33 10.21 -6.59
N GLY A 256 -10.66 10.23 -5.29
CA GLY A 256 -11.31 9.11 -4.59
C GLY A 256 -12.66 8.69 -5.18
N SER A 257 -13.51 9.64 -5.61
CA SER A 257 -14.78 9.33 -6.29
C SER A 257 -14.59 8.71 -7.68
N LEU A 258 -13.57 9.14 -8.44
CA LEU A 258 -13.21 8.51 -9.72
C LEU A 258 -12.74 7.08 -9.50
N TRP A 259 -11.85 6.85 -8.53
CA TRP A 259 -11.43 5.50 -8.15
C TRP A 259 -12.60 4.66 -7.63
N ALA A 260 -13.47 5.21 -6.77
CA ALA A 260 -14.66 4.51 -6.28
C ALA A 260 -15.64 4.15 -7.42
N MET A 261 -15.79 5.03 -8.41
CA MET A 261 -16.56 4.73 -9.61
C MET A 261 -15.91 3.60 -10.41
N GLN A 262 -14.59 3.59 -10.59
CA GLN A 262 -13.88 2.50 -11.26
C GLN A 262 -14.04 1.17 -10.50
N MET A 263 -13.89 1.18 -9.17
CA MET A 263 -14.12 0.00 -8.33
C MET A 263 -15.54 -0.54 -8.49
N ARG A 264 -16.55 0.35 -8.49
CA ARG A 264 -17.96 -0.03 -8.70
C ARG A 264 -18.19 -0.62 -10.09
N ARG A 265 -17.61 0.00 -11.14
CA ARG A 265 -17.70 -0.50 -12.52
C ARG A 265 -17.14 -1.92 -12.61
N ILE A 266 -15.97 -2.18 -12.02
CA ILE A 266 -15.35 -3.52 -12.05
C ILE A 266 -16.14 -4.56 -11.26
N ARG A 267 -16.65 -4.18 -10.09
CA ARG A 267 -17.53 -5.06 -9.30
C ARG A 267 -18.83 -5.41 -10.04
N SER A 268 -19.32 -4.52 -10.90
CA SER A 268 -20.53 -4.73 -11.69
C SER A 268 -20.30 -5.57 -12.96
N GLY A 269 -19.06 -6.02 -13.18
CA GLY A 269 -18.64 -6.65 -14.42
C GLY A 269 -18.08 -5.62 -15.40
N VAL A 270 -17.00 -6.00 -16.07
CA VAL A 270 -16.31 -5.13 -17.01
C VAL A 270 -16.87 -5.36 -18.41
N TYR A 271 -17.48 -4.33 -18.99
CA TYR A 271 -17.98 -4.36 -20.36
C TYR A 271 -16.84 -4.77 -21.33
N GLY A 272 -17.10 -5.78 -22.16
CA GLY A 272 -16.14 -6.28 -23.14
C GLY A 272 -15.05 -7.24 -22.62
N CYS A 273 -15.01 -7.54 -21.31
CA CYS A 273 -14.01 -8.46 -20.74
C CYS A 273 -14.54 -9.87 -20.44
N GLY A 274 -15.83 -10.13 -20.66
CA GLY A 274 -16.45 -11.43 -20.45
C GLY A 274 -16.64 -11.78 -18.97
N THR A 275 -16.64 -13.08 -18.65
CA THR A 275 -16.79 -13.58 -17.27
C THR A 275 -15.59 -13.21 -16.40
N SER A 276 -15.86 -12.95 -15.12
CA SER A 276 -14.85 -12.72 -14.08
C SER A 276 -13.72 -13.75 -14.14
N ARG A 277 -12.47 -13.28 -14.23
CA ARG A 277 -11.26 -14.13 -14.23
C ARG A 277 -10.62 -14.27 -12.85
N TRP A 278 -11.17 -13.61 -11.85
CA TRP A 278 -10.64 -13.62 -10.49
C TRP A 278 -10.82 -14.99 -9.86
N THR A 279 -9.78 -15.51 -9.21
CA THR A 279 -9.80 -16.86 -8.62
C THR A 279 -10.84 -17.01 -7.51
N ASN A 280 -11.22 -15.92 -6.84
CA ASN A 280 -12.24 -15.89 -5.79
C ASN A 280 -13.67 -15.65 -6.30
N GLY A 281 -13.86 -15.43 -7.61
CA GLY A 281 -15.15 -15.10 -8.22
C GLY A 281 -15.67 -13.68 -7.94
N SER A 282 -15.37 -13.10 -6.77
CA SER A 282 -15.87 -11.78 -6.33
C SER A 282 -14.98 -10.59 -6.70
N GLY A 283 -13.78 -10.84 -7.22
CA GLY A 283 -12.77 -9.80 -7.46
C GLY A 283 -12.04 -9.37 -6.19
N PRO A 284 -11.06 -8.47 -6.31
CA PRO A 284 -10.26 -8.01 -5.18
C PRO A 284 -11.05 -7.07 -4.26
N ASP A 285 -10.67 -7.06 -2.99
CA ASP A 285 -11.07 -6.00 -2.06
C ASP A 285 -10.29 -4.72 -2.38
N PHE A 286 -10.99 -3.58 -2.40
CA PHE A 286 -10.39 -2.30 -2.76
C PHE A 286 -10.36 -1.40 -1.54
N LYS A 287 -9.18 -0.85 -1.22
CA LYS A 287 -8.95 -0.03 -0.04
C LYS A 287 -8.26 1.28 -0.42
N PHE A 288 -8.65 2.38 0.20
CA PHE A 288 -7.83 3.59 0.18
C PHE A 288 -6.75 3.48 1.25
N ALA A 289 -5.51 3.76 0.86
CA ALA A 289 -4.38 3.71 1.75
C ALA A 289 -3.52 4.96 1.61
N SER A 290 -2.67 5.20 2.59
CA SER A 290 -1.58 6.16 2.50
C SER A 290 -0.33 5.50 3.03
N PHE A 291 0.84 6.02 2.69
CA PHE A 291 2.06 5.55 3.33
C PHE A 291 2.12 5.99 4.80
N GLY A 292 2.72 5.14 5.61
CA GLY A 292 3.09 5.42 6.99
C GLY A 292 4.38 4.71 7.35
N PRO A 293 5.04 5.11 8.44
CA PRO A 293 6.21 4.39 8.92
C PRO A 293 5.83 2.97 9.31
N SER A 294 6.82 2.08 9.31
CA SER A 294 6.70 0.77 9.92
C SER A 294 6.14 0.94 11.33
N ILE A 295 5.22 0.04 11.68
CA ILE A 295 4.65 -0.07 13.03
C ILE A 295 5.76 -0.20 14.09
N LYS A 296 7.01 -0.52 13.74
CA LYS A 296 8.13 -0.53 14.69
C LYS A 296 9.07 0.65 14.46
N ASP A 297 9.37 1.40 15.52
CA ASP A 297 10.48 2.36 15.51
C ASP A 297 11.84 1.64 15.38
N GLY A 298 12.92 2.41 15.19
CA GLY A 298 14.28 1.87 15.15
C GLY A 298 14.73 1.17 16.45
N LYS A 299 13.91 1.18 17.51
CA LYS A 299 14.12 0.51 18.79
C LYS A 299 13.16 -0.69 18.99
N GLY A 300 12.36 -1.04 17.99
CA GLY A 300 11.46 -2.20 18.00
C GLY A 300 10.10 -1.97 18.68
N LYS A 301 9.77 -0.74 19.09
CA LYS A 301 8.51 -0.41 19.76
C LYS A 301 7.37 -0.23 18.79
N ARG A 302 6.20 -0.77 19.13
CA ARG A 302 4.98 -0.70 18.30
C ARG A 302 4.41 0.72 18.31
N LEU A 303 4.83 1.57 17.39
CA LEU A 303 4.26 2.89 17.19
C LEU A 303 2.86 2.78 16.58
N ARG A 304 1.91 3.40 17.26
CA ARG A 304 0.61 3.77 16.73
C ARG A 304 0.75 5.09 15.98
N HIS A 305 -0.11 5.28 14.99
CA HIS A 305 -0.13 6.50 14.19
C HIS A 305 -1.57 6.97 13.99
N HIS A 306 -1.77 8.26 14.16
CA HIS A 306 -2.98 8.96 13.75
C HIS A 306 -2.58 10.22 12.99
N GLY A 307 -3.45 10.71 12.14
CA GLY A 307 -3.23 12.02 11.57
C GLY A 307 -4.53 12.64 11.10
N TYR A 308 -4.47 13.92 10.81
CA TYR A 308 -5.62 14.68 10.34
C TYR A 308 -5.18 15.88 9.53
N THR A 309 -6.11 16.41 8.74
CA THR A 309 -5.89 17.63 7.98
C THR A 309 -6.23 18.87 8.81
N ILE A 310 -5.49 19.95 8.56
CA ILE A 310 -5.67 21.23 9.22
C ILE A 310 -5.54 22.35 8.18
N CYS A 311 -6.42 23.35 8.25
CA CYS A 311 -6.38 24.48 7.32
C CYS A 311 -5.22 25.44 7.66
N ASP A 312 -4.76 26.21 6.66
CA ASP A 312 -3.62 27.13 6.77
C ASP A 312 -3.66 28.05 7.99
N LYS A 313 -4.81 28.68 8.28
CA LYS A 313 -4.94 29.56 9.46
C LYS A 313 -4.65 28.85 10.78
N LYS A 314 -5.15 27.62 10.94
CA LYS A 314 -4.90 26.82 12.15
C LYS A 314 -3.49 26.24 12.14
N PHE A 315 -2.97 25.94 10.96
CA PHE A 315 -1.63 25.45 10.74
C PHE A 315 -0.56 26.47 11.13
N GLU A 316 -0.66 27.70 10.63
CA GLU A 316 0.21 28.82 11.03
C GLU A 316 0.19 28.96 12.55
N LYS A 317 -0.99 28.94 13.15
CA LYS A 317 -1.13 29.07 14.60
C LYS A 317 -0.35 28.00 15.38
N ILE A 318 -0.48 26.72 15.02
CA ILE A 318 0.20 25.64 15.76
C ILE A 318 1.70 25.61 15.48
N THR A 319 2.15 26.12 14.32
CA THR A 319 3.57 26.13 13.95
C THR A 319 4.32 27.39 14.41
N MET A 320 3.61 28.42 14.86
CA MET A 320 4.22 29.61 15.44
C MET A 320 4.77 29.34 16.86
N GLY A 321 6.07 29.61 17.05
CA GLY A 321 6.72 29.51 18.36
C GLY A 321 7.18 28.08 18.72
N THR A 322 7.17 27.76 20.02
CA THR A 322 7.66 26.48 20.56
C THR A 322 6.57 25.46 20.87
N PHE A 323 5.30 25.80 20.60
CA PHE A 323 4.13 25.02 21.04
C PHE A 323 4.25 23.52 20.72
N LEU A 324 4.55 23.16 19.46
CA LEU A 324 4.65 21.75 19.06
C LEU A 324 5.85 21.04 19.70
N GLU A 325 6.99 21.70 19.84
CA GLU A 325 8.17 21.08 20.46
C GLU A 325 7.96 20.86 21.97
N ASP A 326 7.34 21.84 22.65
CA ASP A 326 6.97 21.71 24.05
C ASP A 326 5.95 20.57 24.25
N LEU A 327 4.99 20.43 23.33
CA LEU A 327 3.99 19.36 23.34
C LEU A 327 4.62 17.98 23.09
N LYS A 328 5.52 17.86 22.11
CA LYS A 328 6.29 16.63 21.82
C LYS A 328 7.02 16.15 23.07
N ILE A 329 7.75 17.03 23.74
CA ILE A 329 8.55 16.69 24.93
C ILE A 329 7.64 16.28 26.09
N ARG A 330 6.54 17.02 26.31
CA ARG A 330 5.66 16.79 27.45
C ARG A 330 4.84 15.50 27.36
N ILE A 331 4.30 15.18 26.19
CA ILE A 331 3.46 13.99 25.98
C ILE A 331 4.30 12.79 25.47
N GLY A 332 5.50 13.04 24.95
CA GLY A 332 6.33 12.00 24.35
C GLY A 332 5.78 11.50 23.00
N VAL A 333 5.05 12.36 22.27
CA VAL A 333 4.53 12.08 20.93
C VAL A 333 5.51 12.63 19.89
N ASP A 334 5.85 11.86 18.86
CA ASP A 334 6.51 12.41 17.67
C ASP A 334 5.43 13.05 16.79
N ILE A 335 5.51 14.38 16.62
CA ILE A 335 4.59 15.16 15.79
C ILE A 335 5.31 15.54 14.51
N ARG A 336 4.70 15.18 13.38
CA ARG A 336 5.22 15.52 12.06
C ARG A 336 4.21 16.34 11.29
N ILE A 337 4.75 17.24 10.49
CA ILE A 337 3.99 18.21 9.74
C ILE A 337 4.28 18.02 8.25
N GLY A 338 3.22 17.79 7.49
CA GLY A 338 3.24 17.79 6.04
C GLY A 338 2.60 19.06 5.51
N VAL A 339 3.38 19.91 4.86
CA VAL A 339 2.88 21.15 4.24
C VAL A 339 2.56 20.87 2.78
N TRP A 340 1.39 21.29 2.34
CA TRP A 340 1.08 21.29 0.92
C TRP A 340 1.76 22.48 0.24
N SER A 341 2.85 22.24 -0.47
CA SER A 341 3.38 23.24 -1.41
C SER A 341 2.51 23.22 -2.67
N HIS A 342 2.26 24.38 -3.29
CA HIS A 342 1.48 24.54 -4.52
C HIS A 342 2.14 23.87 -5.76
N SER A 343 2.94 22.82 -5.58
CA SER A 343 3.65 22.12 -6.64
C SER A 343 2.68 21.49 -7.64
N GLU A 344 3.05 21.60 -8.91
CA GLU A 344 2.27 21.54 -10.15
C GLU A 344 1.52 20.24 -10.47
N ASN A 345 1.60 19.22 -9.62
CA ASN A 345 1.09 17.89 -9.97
C ASN A 345 -0.42 17.68 -9.71
N PHE A 346 -1.04 18.52 -8.88
CA PHE A 346 -2.49 18.47 -8.61
C PHE A 346 -3.10 19.88 -8.41
N PRO A 347 -3.04 20.76 -9.41
CA PRO A 347 -3.28 22.20 -9.26
C PRO A 347 -4.71 22.61 -8.87
N THR A 348 -5.67 21.69 -8.80
CA THR A 348 -7.10 22.03 -8.57
C THR A 348 -7.83 21.15 -7.55
N CYS A 349 -7.21 20.09 -7.05
CA CYS A 349 -7.91 19.07 -6.24
C CYS A 349 -7.74 19.30 -4.73
N TYR A 350 -6.60 19.83 -4.31
CA TYR A 350 -6.25 19.95 -2.89
C TYR A 350 -6.13 21.43 -2.53
N ASN A 351 -7.23 22.04 -2.08
CA ASN A 351 -7.16 23.36 -1.45
C ASN A 351 -6.31 23.24 -0.18
N GLN A 352 -5.23 24.02 -0.05
CA GLN A 352 -4.59 24.46 1.21
C GLN A 352 -4.86 23.60 2.47
N VAL A 353 -4.51 22.31 2.41
CA VAL A 353 -4.62 21.40 3.56
C VAL A 353 -3.23 20.96 3.94
N ASN A 354 -2.89 21.16 5.21
CA ASN A 354 -1.69 20.62 5.82
C ASN A 354 -2.08 19.35 6.57
N GLU A 355 -1.16 18.39 6.69
CA GLU A 355 -1.36 17.16 7.46
C GLU A 355 -0.54 17.22 8.73
N VAL A 356 -1.17 16.88 9.85
CA VAL A 356 -0.50 16.62 11.12
C VAL A 356 -0.50 15.11 11.34
N GLY A 357 0.68 14.51 11.46
CA GLY A 357 0.88 13.12 11.82
C GLY A 357 1.37 12.99 13.26
N LEU A 358 0.73 12.12 14.04
CA LEU A 358 1.01 11.87 15.45
C LEU A 358 1.45 10.43 15.64
N PHE A 359 2.61 10.22 16.26
CA PHE A 359 3.18 8.89 16.50
C PHE A 359 3.48 8.69 17.99
N ASN A 360 2.95 7.62 18.59
CA ASN A 360 3.18 7.27 19.99
C ASN A 360 3.09 5.75 20.19
N GLU A 361 3.62 5.23 21.29
CA GLU A 361 3.46 3.83 21.70
C GLU A 361 2.01 3.49 22.11
N THR A 362 1.22 4.51 22.49
CA THR A 362 -0.14 4.38 23.03
C THR A 362 -1.15 5.23 22.25
N ASP A 363 -2.42 4.78 22.21
CA ASP A 363 -3.49 5.59 21.61
C ASP A 363 -3.85 6.76 22.51
N GLU A 364 -3.66 6.61 23.81
CA GLU A 364 -3.93 7.60 24.84
C GLU A 364 -3.07 8.85 24.63
N GLY A 365 -1.75 8.68 24.43
CA GLY A 365 -0.86 9.80 24.13
C GLY A 365 -1.19 10.50 22.81
N ILE A 366 -1.61 9.75 21.79
CA ILE A 366 -2.09 10.34 20.52
C ILE A 366 -3.34 11.20 20.75
N LYS A 367 -4.34 10.66 21.46
CA LYS A 367 -5.60 11.37 21.73
C LYS A 367 -5.40 12.62 22.58
N GLU A 368 -4.54 12.54 23.60
CA GLU A 368 -4.18 13.69 24.43
C GLU A 368 -3.53 14.80 23.59
N CYS A 369 -2.54 14.45 22.77
CA CYS A 369 -1.85 15.39 21.90
C CYS A 369 -2.79 16.03 20.86
N GLU A 370 -3.67 15.24 20.24
CA GLU A 370 -4.68 15.75 19.30
C GLU A 370 -5.62 16.75 19.98
N ALA A 371 -6.13 16.41 21.18
CA ALA A 371 -7.02 17.29 21.94
C ALA A 371 -6.36 18.63 22.28
N GLU A 372 -5.07 18.61 22.64
CA GLU A 372 -4.32 19.83 22.93
C GLU A 372 -4.06 20.70 21.69
N ILE A 373 -3.74 20.10 20.55
CA ILE A 373 -3.59 20.83 19.29
C ILE A 373 -4.92 21.51 18.93
N TRP A 374 -6.05 20.81 19.06
CA TRP A 374 -7.36 21.40 18.81
C TRP A 374 -7.75 22.49 19.81
N ALA A 375 -7.45 22.30 21.11
CA ALA A 375 -7.66 23.32 22.12
C ALA A 375 -6.82 24.59 21.84
N HIS A 376 -5.55 24.42 21.46
CA HIS A 376 -4.69 25.52 21.05
C HIS A 376 -5.27 26.26 19.83
N CYS A 377 -5.78 25.52 18.85
CA CYS A 377 -6.46 26.12 17.68
C CYS A 377 -7.68 26.97 18.08
N HIS A 378 -8.44 26.56 19.10
CA HIS A 378 -9.68 27.23 19.51
C HIS A 378 -9.52 28.37 20.53
N ASN A 379 -8.43 28.40 21.30
CA ASN A 379 -8.27 29.31 22.46
C ASN A 379 -7.97 30.79 22.15
N GLU A 380 -7.88 31.21 20.88
CA GLU A 380 -7.84 32.64 20.57
C GLU A 380 -9.20 33.08 20.04
N LYS A 381 -9.93 33.85 20.85
CA LYS A 381 -10.96 34.75 20.33
C LYS A 381 -10.26 35.61 19.28
N CYS A 382 -10.68 35.51 18.01
CA CYS A 382 -10.25 36.44 16.98
C CYS A 382 -10.46 37.85 17.53
N LYS A 383 -9.37 38.54 17.83
CA LYS A 383 -9.38 39.94 18.26
C LYS A 383 -9.73 40.83 17.09
#